data_AF-A0A218P997-F1
#
_entry.id   AF-A0A218P997-F1
#
_cell.length_a   1.000
_cell.length_b   1.000
_cell.length_c   1.000
_cell.angle_alpha   90.00
_cell.angle_beta   90.00
_cell.angle_gamma   90.00
#
_symmetry.space_group_name_H-M   'P 1'
#
loop_
_entity.id
_entity.type
_entity.pdbx_description
1 polymer ?
#
loop_
_entity_poly.entity_id
_entity_poly.type
_entity_poly.pdbx_seq_one_letter_code
_entity_poly.pdbx_strand_id
1 'polypeptide(L)'
;MGIEEEAIKRLRNVKDPVTEENIVDLGMVVSIVEDEDGVRLYLDLSRGTHGPFMDALTWPVRAKIVRDAVAVLSDLGKVEILDAKSFQRYYPEDD
;
A
#
# COMPACT_ATOMS: atom_id res chain seq x y z
N MET A 1 -4.79 11.49 18.60
CA MET A 1 -4.09 10.83 17.48
C MET A 1 -4.99 11.00 16.28
N GLY A 2 -4.45 11.53 15.17
CA GLY A 2 -5.18 11.56 13.89
C GLY A 2 -5.24 10.17 13.28
N ILE A 3 -6.15 9.94 12.34
CA ILE A 3 -6.27 8.64 11.65
C ILE A 3 -4.97 8.32 10.89
N GLU A 4 -4.32 9.35 10.33
CA GLU A 4 -3.00 9.21 9.69
C GLU A 4 -1.96 8.55 10.60
N GLU A 5 -1.81 9.02 11.85
CA GLU A 5 -0.81 8.50 12.78
C GLU A 5 -1.08 7.03 13.16
N GLU A 6 -2.36 6.69 13.35
CA GLU A 6 -2.79 5.32 13.62
C GLU A 6 -2.59 4.41 12.39
N ALA A 7 -2.90 4.90 11.19
CA ALA A 7 -2.65 4.19 9.94
C ALA A 7 -1.17 3.89 9.75
N ILE A 8 -0.28 4.86 9.96
CA ILE A 8 1.19 4.65 9.89
C ILE A 8 1.61 3.57 10.88
N LYS A 9 1.13 3.63 12.13
CA LYS A 9 1.47 2.66 13.16
C LYS A 9 1.03 1.24 12.79
N ARG A 10 -0.14 1.09 12.17
CA ARG A 10 -0.66 -0.20 11.70
C ARG A 10 0.08 -0.72 10.48
N LEU A 11 0.39 0.16 9.53
CA LEU A 11 1.15 -0.15 8.32
C LEU A 11 2.57 -0.65 8.62
N ARG A 12 3.15 -0.31 9.78
CA ARG A 12 4.42 -0.91 10.25
C ARG A 12 4.35 -2.42 10.46
N ASN A 13 3.16 -3.01 10.60
CA ASN A 13 2.99 -4.47 10.66
C ASN A 13 2.96 -5.12 9.27
N VAL A 14 2.83 -4.33 8.20
CA VAL A 14 2.88 -4.82 6.82
C VAL A 14 4.34 -4.89 6.39
N LYS A 15 4.74 -6.08 5.94
CA LYS A 15 6.12 -6.37 5.54
C LYS A 15 6.21 -6.62 4.05
N ASP A 16 7.33 -6.20 3.47
CA ASP A 16 7.69 -6.62 2.14
C ASP A 16 8.04 -8.13 2.16
N PRO A 17 7.37 -8.97 1.35
CA PRO A 17 7.59 -10.41 1.31
C PRO A 17 9.00 -10.85 0.88
N VAL A 18 9.77 -9.97 0.25
CA VAL A 18 11.12 -10.24 -0.26
C VAL A 18 12.17 -9.84 0.76
N THR A 19 12.04 -8.66 1.36
CA THR A 19 13.05 -8.15 2.31
C THR A 19 12.71 -8.42 3.78
N GLU A 20 11.46 -8.79 4.08
CA GLU A 20 10.91 -8.96 5.44
C GLU A 20 10.92 -7.69 6.31
N GLU A 21 11.33 -6.56 5.74
CA GLU A 21 11.29 -5.23 6.37
C GLU A 21 9.90 -4.61 6.24
N ASN A 22 9.56 -3.69 7.13
CA ASN A 22 8.25 -3.05 7.09
C ASN A 22 8.17 -1.98 6.00
N ILE A 23 7.00 -1.88 5.37
CA ILE A 23 6.80 -1.00 4.21
C ILE A 23 6.94 0.50 4.56
N VAL A 24 6.77 0.86 5.83
CA VAL A 24 6.93 2.24 6.31
C VAL A 24 8.41 2.62 6.35
N ASP A 25 9.25 1.80 6.99
CA ASP A 25 10.69 2.06 7.09
C ASP A 25 11.42 1.86 5.74
N LEU A 26 10.88 1.01 4.87
CA LEU A 26 11.31 0.93 3.46
C LEU A 26 10.98 2.22 2.67
N GLY A 27 10.17 3.12 3.21
CA GLY A 27 9.72 4.34 2.53
C GLY A 27 8.76 4.06 1.37
N MET A 28 8.04 2.93 1.41
CA MET A 28 7.02 2.62 0.40
C MET A 28 5.74 3.40 0.62
N VAL A 29 5.44 3.80 1.87
CA VAL A 29 4.30 4.67 2.18
C VAL A 29 4.68 6.11 1.84
N VAL A 30 4.15 6.62 0.72
CA VAL A 30 4.47 7.96 0.21
C VAL A 30 3.54 9.02 0.80
N SER A 31 2.24 8.70 0.87
CA SER A 31 1.24 9.62 1.41
C SER A 31 0.02 8.85 1.93
N ILE A 32 -0.57 9.36 3.00
CA ILE A 32 -1.85 8.91 3.53
C ILE A 32 -2.77 10.15 3.50
N VAL A 33 -3.92 10.00 2.87
CA VAL A 33 -4.95 11.05 2.80
C VAL A 33 -6.20 10.51 3.49
N GLU A 34 -6.61 11.21 4.53
CA GLU A 34 -7.90 10.98 5.21
C GLU A 34 -8.97 11.79 4.48
N ASP A 35 -10.09 11.15 4.17
CA ASP A 35 -11.28 11.76 3.57
C ASP A 35 -12.53 11.37 4.37
N GLU A 36 -13.67 12.01 4.12
CA GLU A 36 -14.92 11.79 4.86
C GLU A 36 -15.38 10.31 4.85
N ASP A 37 -15.00 9.55 3.81
CA ASP A 37 -15.38 8.15 3.61
C ASP A 37 -14.32 7.13 4.10
N GLY A 38 -13.10 7.55 4.44
CA GLY A 38 -12.03 6.64 4.88
C GLY A 38 -10.59 7.09 4.55
N VAL A 39 -9.73 6.13 4.22
CA VAL A 39 -8.29 6.33 4.05
C VAL A 39 -7.85 5.98 2.63
N ARG A 40 -7.21 6.94 1.96
CA ARG A 40 -6.51 6.76 0.69
C ARG A 40 -5.01 6.68 0.91
N LEU A 41 -4.40 5.59 0.46
CA LEU A 41 -2.99 5.27 0.64
C LEU A 41 -2.27 5.32 -0.72
N TYR A 42 -1.17 6.07 -0.77
CA TYR A 42 -0.26 6.11 -1.91
C TYR A 42 1.00 5.32 -1.57
N LEU A 43 1.20 4.20 -2.27
CA LEU A 43 2.34 3.30 -2.08
C LEU A 43 3.27 3.33 -3.29
N ASP A 44 4.59 3.32 -3.09
CA ASP A 44 5.58 3.13 -4.15
C ASP A 44 5.72 1.63 -4.50
N LEU A 45 4.67 1.04 -5.07
CA LEU A 45 4.61 -0.39 -5.43
C LEU A 45 5.45 -0.71 -6.67
N SER A 46 5.63 0.29 -7.54
CA SER A 46 6.46 0.23 -8.76
C SER A 46 7.96 0.45 -8.51
N ARG A 47 8.40 0.47 -7.24
CA ARG A 47 9.82 0.60 -6.90
C ARG A 47 10.63 -0.58 -7.46
N GLY A 48 11.75 -0.27 -8.11
CA GLY A 48 12.72 -1.27 -8.58
C GLY A 48 12.25 -2.16 -9.75
N THR A 49 11.07 -1.91 -10.30
CA THR A 49 10.52 -2.70 -11.40
C THR A 49 10.82 -2.04 -12.73
N HIS A 50 11.64 -2.67 -13.57
CA HIS A 50 11.99 -2.16 -14.90
C HIS A 50 11.70 -3.24 -15.95
N GLY A 51 10.75 -2.96 -16.84
CA GLY A 51 10.34 -3.86 -17.92
C GLY A 51 9.21 -4.84 -17.55
N PRO A 52 8.47 -5.35 -18.55
CA PRO A 52 7.24 -6.13 -18.35
C PRO A 52 7.47 -7.46 -17.63
N PHE A 53 8.65 -8.08 -17.79
CA PHE A 53 8.99 -9.33 -17.13
C PHE A 53 9.17 -9.16 -15.62
N MET A 54 9.91 -8.12 -15.21
CA MET A 54 10.09 -7.81 -13.79
C MET A 54 8.76 -7.39 -13.16
N ASP A 55 7.93 -6.65 -13.88
CA ASP A 55 6.61 -6.24 -13.42
C ASP A 55 5.74 -7.45 -13.05
N ALA A 56 5.66 -8.45 -13.95
CA ALA A 56 4.93 -9.68 -13.72
C ALA A 56 5.46 -10.49 -12.50
N LEU A 57 6.78 -10.52 -12.32
CA LEU A 57 7.40 -11.21 -11.17
C LEU A 57 7.11 -10.54 -9.83
N THR A 58 6.94 -9.22 -9.83
CA THR A 58 6.62 -8.46 -8.61
C THR A 58 5.12 -8.37 -8.33
N TRP A 59 4.26 -8.74 -9.28
CA TRP A 59 2.81 -8.70 -9.10
C TRP A 59 2.33 -9.43 -7.84
N PRO A 60 2.78 -10.68 -7.54
CA PRO A 60 2.37 -11.37 -6.32
C PRO A 60 2.83 -10.67 -5.04
N VAL A 61 4.00 -10.01 -5.08
CA VAL A 61 4.56 -9.24 -3.97
C VAL A 61 3.67 -8.03 -3.71
N ARG A 62 3.34 -7.26 -4.75
CA ARG A 62 2.43 -6.10 -4.66
C ARG A 62 1.05 -6.50 -4.16
N ALA A 63 0.47 -7.56 -4.74
CA ALA A 63 -0.86 -8.06 -4.34
C ALA A 63 -0.89 -8.49 -2.87
N LYS A 64 0.19 -9.10 -2.36
CA LYS A 64 0.31 -9.44 -0.95
C LYS A 64 0.39 -8.19 -0.07
N ILE A 65 1.23 -7.20 -0.42
CA ILE A 65 1.35 -5.95 0.34
C ILE A 65 0.01 -5.22 0.38
N VAL A 66 -0.68 -5.11 -0.75
CA VAL A 66 -2.01 -4.49 -0.85
C VAL A 66 -3.00 -5.22 0.05
N ARG A 67 -3.07 -6.55 -0.02
CA ARG A 67 -3.97 -7.35 0.84
C ARG A 67 -3.69 -7.16 2.32
N ASP A 68 -2.42 -7.21 2.72
CA ASP A 68 -2.02 -7.05 4.11
C ASP A 68 -2.30 -5.62 4.61
N ALA A 69 -2.09 -4.59 3.77
CA ALA A 69 -2.44 -3.20 4.06
C ALA A 69 -3.95 -2.99 4.23
N VAL A 70 -4.77 -3.56 3.33
CA VAL A 70 -6.23 -3.53 3.47
C VAL A 70 -6.65 -4.21 4.76
N ALA A 71 -6.09 -5.37 5.09
CA ALA A 71 -6.44 -6.11 6.31
C ALA A 71 -6.22 -5.28 7.58
N VAL A 72 -5.09 -4.56 7.68
CA VAL A 72 -4.76 -3.76 8.88
C VAL A 72 -5.49 -2.40 8.94
N LEU A 73 -6.05 -1.93 7.83
CA LEU A 73 -6.77 -0.65 7.74
C LEU A 73 -8.29 -0.79 7.58
N SER A 74 -8.81 -2.00 7.36
CA SER A 74 -10.22 -2.25 7.00
C SER A 74 -11.25 -1.78 8.03
N ASP A 75 -10.88 -1.65 9.30
CA ASP A 75 -11.71 -1.13 10.40
C ASP A 75 -11.68 0.41 10.52
N LEU A 76 -10.78 1.08 9.79
CA LEU A 76 -10.67 2.55 9.78
C LEU A 76 -11.60 3.21 8.75
N GLY A 77 -12.37 2.43 7.99
CA GLY A 77 -13.32 2.92 6.98
C GLY A 77 -13.01 2.38 5.59
N LYS A 78 -13.45 3.10 4.55
CA LYS A 78 -13.13 2.72 3.17
C LYS A 78 -11.62 2.84 2.94
N VAL A 79 -11.01 1.78 2.43
CA VAL A 79 -9.59 1.78 2.07
C VAL A 79 -9.47 1.93 0.57
N GLU A 80 -8.65 2.86 0.11
CA GLU A 80 -8.25 2.99 -1.29
C GLU A 80 -6.72 2.94 -1.38
N ILE A 81 -6.16 2.09 -2.24
CA ILE A 81 -4.71 1.96 -2.41
C ILE A 81 -4.36 2.26 -3.86
N LEU A 82 -3.48 3.23 -4.05
CA LEU A 82 -2.95 3.62 -5.35
C LEU A 82 -1.42 3.52 -5.37
N ASP A 83 -0.86 3.25 -6.54
CA ASP A 83 0.57 3.42 -6.76
C ASP A 83 0.92 4.91 -6.88
N ALA A 84 1.92 5.35 -6.13
CA ALA A 84 2.28 6.76 -6.00
C ALA A 84 2.88 7.37 -7.29
N LYS A 85 3.41 6.55 -8.21
CA LYS A 85 4.03 7.02 -9.45
C LYS A 85 3.06 7.05 -10.62
N SER A 86 2.28 5.98 -10.76
CA SER A 86 1.36 5.77 -11.88
C SER A 86 -0.07 6.19 -11.59
N PHE A 87 -0.43 6.40 -10.32
CA PHE A 87 -1.80 6.57 -9.85
C PHE A 87 -2.73 5.41 -10.23
N GLN A 88 -2.16 4.25 -10.57
CA GLN A 88 -2.93 3.03 -10.78
C GLN A 88 -3.58 2.63 -9.46
N ARG A 89 -4.89 2.38 -9.48
CA ARG A 89 -5.62 1.84 -8.33
C ARG A 89 -5.36 0.33 -8.22
N TYR A 90 -4.95 -0.09 -7.04
CA TYR A 90 -4.76 -1.49 -6.67
C TYR A 90 -5.88 -2.00 -5.76
N TYR A 91 -6.54 -1.11 -5.02
CA TYR A 91 -7.68 -1.46 -4.20
C TYR A 91 -8.68 -0.30 -4.09
N PRO A 92 -10.00 -0.55 -4.20
CA PRO A 92 -10.58 -1.81 -4.71
C PRO A 92 -10.11 -2.08 -6.15
N GLU A 93 -9.94 -3.36 -6.51
CA GLU A 93 -9.66 -3.74 -7.91
C GLU A 93 -10.85 -3.27 -8.76
N ASP A 94 -10.60 -2.61 -9.90
CA ASP A 94 -11.68 -2.29 -10.84
C ASP A 94 -12.24 -3.62 -11.40
N ASP A 95 -13.56 -3.79 -11.30
CA ASP A 95 -14.34 -4.97 -11.75
C ASP A 95 -14.15 -5.29 -13.24
#